data_AF-A4JVH5-F1
#
_entry.id   AF-A4JVH5-F1
#
_cell.length_a   1.000
_cell.length_b   1.000
_cell.length_c   1.000
_cell.angle_alpha   90.00
_cell.angle_beta   90.00
_cell.angle_gamma   90.00
#
_symmetry.space_group_name_H-M   'P 1'
#
loop_
_entity.id
_entity.type
_entity.pdbx_description
1 polymer ?
#
loop_
_entity_poly.entity_id
_entity_poly.type
_entity_poly.pdbx_seq_one_letter_code
_entity_poly.pdbx_strand_id
1 'polypeptide(L)'
;MFRLICLGGIYEPLGLEEVCAAINTLRDVDVQVVDLREGGKSHRLTIGPSGFVHETFGARRVVNDVRLLLATPGRPVYASASNANSEDLIN
;
A
#
# COMPACT_ATOMS: atom_id res chain seq x y z
N MET A 1 11.17 1.18 -10.66
CA MET A 1 11.49 -0.23 -10.33
C MET A 1 11.31 -0.35 -8.84
N PHE A 2 10.69 -1.43 -8.38
CA PHE A 2 10.25 -1.57 -7.01
C PHE A 2 10.78 -2.87 -6.40
N ARG A 3 10.98 -2.84 -5.09
CA ARG A 3 11.16 -4.01 -4.24
C ARG A 3 9.90 -4.19 -3.41
N LEU A 4 9.35 -5.41 -3.39
CA LEU A 4 8.28 -5.80 -2.49
C LEU A 4 8.85 -6.73 -1.42
N ILE A 5 8.65 -6.40 -0.14
CA ILE A 5 8.99 -7.25 0.98
C ILE A 5 7.68 -7.67 1.64
N CYS A 6 7.38 -8.96 1.65
CA CYS A 6 6.19 -9.52 2.27
C CYS A 6 6.43 -10.97 2.67
N LEU A 7 5.76 -11.44 3.75
CA LEU A 7 5.81 -12.84 4.22
C LEU A 7 7.24 -13.40 4.40
N GLY A 8 8.20 -12.56 4.79
CA GLY A 8 9.62 -12.93 4.93
C GLY A 8 10.39 -13.06 3.61
N GLY A 9 9.74 -12.86 2.46
CA GLY A 9 10.35 -12.84 1.13
C GLY A 9 10.70 -11.43 0.66
N ILE A 10 11.69 -11.34 -0.23
CA ILE A 10 12.07 -10.13 -0.96
C ILE A 10 11.89 -10.41 -2.45
N TYR A 11 11.06 -9.62 -3.12
CA TYR A 11 10.75 -9.75 -4.53
C TYR A 11 11.20 -8.49 -5.26
N GLU A 12 12.27 -8.61 -6.04
CA GLU A 12 12.84 -7.54 -6.85
C GLU A 12 13.67 -8.10 -8.02
N PRO A 13 13.80 -7.35 -9.13
CA PRO A 13 13.14 -6.09 -9.43
C PRO A 13 11.70 -6.27 -9.93
N LEU A 14 10.79 -5.38 -9.53
CA LEU A 14 9.40 -5.35 -10.02
C LEU A 14 9.07 -4.03 -10.74
N GLY A 15 8.27 -4.13 -11.79
CA GLY A 15 7.58 -3.02 -12.43
C GLY A 15 6.41 -2.50 -11.59
N LEU A 16 5.88 -1.33 -11.97
CA LEU A 16 4.71 -0.74 -11.28
C LEU A 16 3.50 -1.68 -11.34
N GLU A 17 3.21 -2.24 -12.52
CA GLU A 17 2.06 -3.13 -12.71
C GLU A 17 2.20 -4.43 -11.91
N GLU A 18 3.41 -5.00 -11.86
CA GLU A 18 3.68 -6.26 -11.14
C GLU A 18 3.48 -6.08 -9.64
N VAL A 19 3.98 -4.97 -9.07
CA VAL A 19 3.77 -4.64 -7.67
C VAL A 19 2.29 -4.37 -7.36
N CYS A 20 1.58 -3.65 -8.22
CA CYS A 20 0.15 -3.38 -8.04
C CYS A 20 -0.68 -4.68 -8.11
N ALA A 21 -0.37 -5.55 -9.06
CA ALA A 21 -1.01 -6.86 -9.19
C ALA A 21 -0.76 -7.72 -7.94
N ALA A 22 0.49 -7.78 -7.46
CA ALA A 22 0.83 -8.49 -6.23
C ALA A 22 0.02 -7.97 -5.03
N ILE A 23 0.04 -6.66 -4.78
CA ILE A 23 -0.70 -6.03 -3.67
C ILE A 23 -2.20 -6.34 -3.74
N ASN A 24 -2.81 -6.28 -4.92
CA ASN A 24 -4.24 -6.54 -5.10
C ASN A 24 -4.65 -8.00 -4.82
N THR A 25 -3.71 -8.95 -4.86
CA THR A 25 -3.96 -10.38 -4.56
C THR A 25 -3.74 -10.76 -3.10
N LEU A 26 -2.99 -9.94 -2.37
CA LEU A 26 -2.63 -10.21 -0.97
C LEU A 26 -3.78 -9.89 -0.02
N ARG A 27 -3.86 -10.60 1.10
CA ARG A 27 -4.84 -10.39 2.17
C ARG A 27 -4.18 -10.64 3.52
N ASP A 28 -4.64 -9.90 4.53
CA ASP A 28 -4.21 -10.04 5.94
C ASP A 28 -2.68 -10.07 6.11
N VAL A 29 -2.00 -9.11 5.49
CA VAL A 29 -0.53 -9.08 5.45
C VAL A 29 0.02 -7.65 5.46
N ASP A 30 1.16 -7.49 6.13
CA ASP A 30 1.98 -6.29 6.04
C ASP A 30 3.01 -6.43 4.92
N VAL A 31 3.10 -5.39 4.09
CA VAL A 31 4.07 -5.31 3.01
C VAL A 31 4.87 -4.02 3.09
N GLN A 32 6.11 -4.08 2.62
CA GLN A 32 6.93 -2.90 2.38
C GLN A 32 7.25 -2.81 0.90
N VAL A 33 6.91 -1.67 0.28
CA VAL A 33 7.23 -1.36 -1.11
C VAL A 33 8.31 -0.30 -1.12
N VAL A 34 9.45 -0.56 -1.75
CA VAL A 34 10.55 0.39 -1.87
C VAL A 34 10.73 0.77 -3.33
N ASP A 35 10.64 2.06 -3.65
CA ASP A 35 11.03 2.57 -4.96
C ASP A 35 12.55 2.63 -5.06
N LEU A 36 13.12 1.87 -6.00
CA LEU A 36 14.56 1.72 -6.19
C LEU A 36 15.16 2.79 -7.11
N ARG A 37 14.36 3.74 -7.61
CA ARG A 37 14.84 4.89 -8.38
C ARG A 37 15.58 5.87 -7.46
N GLU A 38 16.45 6.71 -8.04
CA GLU A 38 17.11 7.79 -7.30
C GLU A 38 16.06 8.72 -6.65
N GLY A 39 16.17 8.95 -5.34
CA GLY A 39 15.18 9.71 -4.57
C GLY A 39 13.85 8.98 -4.28
N GLY A 40 13.79 7.66 -4.56
CA GLY A 40 12.62 6.82 -4.29
C GLY A 40 12.23 6.75 -2.81
N LYS A 41 10.93 6.54 -2.56
CA LYS A 41 10.37 6.42 -1.20
C LYS A 41 10.01 4.98 -0.87
N SER A 42 9.99 4.68 0.43
CA SER A 42 9.43 3.44 0.97
C SER A 42 8.02 3.68 1.48
N HIS A 43 7.12 2.75 1.17
CA HIS A 43 5.75 2.71 1.67
C HIS A 43 5.57 1.43 2.49
N ARG A 44 5.02 1.56 3.70
CA ARG A 44 4.61 0.41 4.51
C ARG A 44 3.09 0.33 4.43
N LEU A 45 2.59 -0.79 3.94
CA LEU A 45 1.18 -1.00 3.68
C LEU A 45 0.69 -2.20 4.49
N THR A 46 -0.45 -2.05 5.13
CA THR A 46 -1.19 -3.14 5.77
C THR A 46 -2.38 -3.46 4.88
N ILE A 47 -2.48 -4.70 4.42
CA ILE A 47 -3.57 -5.16 3.57
C ILE A 47 -4.53 -5.96 4.44
N GLY A 48 -5.74 -5.43 4.64
CA GLY A 48 -6.74 -6.05 5.50
C GLY A 48 -7.34 -7.35 4.91
N PRO A 49 -8.19 -8.05 5.68
CA PRO A 49 -8.85 -9.28 5.24
C PRO A 49 -9.76 -9.09 4.00
N SER A 50 -10.33 -7.90 3.86
CA SER A 50 -11.16 -7.49 2.71
C SER A 50 -10.34 -7.01 1.51
N GLY A 51 -9.01 -6.86 1.64
CA GLY A 51 -8.12 -6.35 0.60
C GLY A 51 -7.96 -4.83 0.60
N PHE A 52 -8.55 -4.11 1.56
CA PHE A 52 -8.26 -2.68 1.73
C PHE A 52 -6.80 -2.48 2.13
N VAL A 53 -6.16 -1.54 1.45
CA VAL A 53 -4.76 -1.20 1.68
C VAL A 53 -4.70 0.03 2.56
N HIS A 54 -3.98 -0.05 3.67
CA HIS A 54 -3.76 1.07 4.58
C HIS A 54 -2.29 1.44 4.57
N GLU A 55 -1.96 2.73 4.48
CA GLU A 55 -0.58 3.16 4.71
C GLU A 55 -0.33 3.27 6.21
N THR A 56 0.66 2.52 6.71
CA THR A 56 0.91 2.32 8.14
C THR A 56 1.77 3.44 8.75
N PHE A 57 2.29 4.39 7.95
CA PHE A 57 2.95 5.59 8.49
C PHE A 57 1.90 6.66 8.86
N GLY A 58 1.67 6.86 10.16
CA GLY A 58 0.77 7.90 10.67
C GLY A 58 -0.66 7.40 10.96
N ALA A 59 -1.67 8.09 10.43
CA ALA A 59 -3.09 7.93 10.81
C ALA A 59 -3.82 6.73 10.16
N ARG A 60 -3.08 5.68 9.73
CA ARG A 60 -3.63 4.44 9.13
C ARG A 60 -4.73 4.70 8.08
N ARG A 61 -4.42 5.54 7.09
CA ARG A 61 -5.39 5.95 6.08
C ARG A 61 -5.59 4.87 5.02
N VAL A 62 -6.84 4.65 4.63
CA VAL A 62 -7.18 3.81 3.47
C VAL A 62 -6.61 4.45 2.21
N VAL A 63 -5.82 3.67 1.48
CA VAL A 63 -5.25 4.01 0.17
C VAL A 63 -6.31 3.66 -0.87
N ASN A 64 -6.83 4.67 -1.57
CA ASN A 64 -7.82 4.45 -2.62
C ASN A 64 -7.20 3.92 -3.92
N ASP A 65 -5.95 4.32 -4.18
CA ASP A 65 -5.24 3.97 -5.41
C ASP A 65 -3.76 3.72 -5.11
N VAL A 66 -3.40 2.43 -5.05
CA VAL A 66 -2.03 1.95 -4.84
C VAL A 66 -1.12 2.35 -6.01
N ARG A 67 -1.64 2.34 -7.24
CA ARG A 67 -0.86 2.73 -8.41
C ARG A 67 -0.48 4.20 -8.31
N LEU A 68 -1.43 5.07 -7.96
CA LEU A 68 -1.18 6.50 -7.81
C LEU A 68 -0.24 6.80 -6.63
N LEU A 69 -0.36 6.04 -5.53
CA LEU A 69 0.54 6.13 -4.38
C LEU A 69 2.01 5.92 -4.81
N LEU A 70 2.25 4.86 -5.59
CA LEU A 70 3.59 4.44 -5.99
C LEU A 70 4.13 5.23 -7.20
N ALA A 71 3.25 5.70 -8.09
CA ALA A 71 3.62 6.48 -9.26
C ALA A 71 3.94 7.95 -8.92
N THR A 72 3.26 8.53 -7.92
CA THR A 72 3.37 9.95 -7.59
C THR A 72 3.66 10.21 -6.11
N PRO A 73 4.93 10.16 -5.70
CA PRO A 73 5.31 10.43 -4.31
C PRO A 73 4.85 11.82 -3.84
N GLY A 74 4.05 11.88 -2.78
CA GLY A 74 3.62 13.13 -2.15
C GLY A 74 2.26 13.70 -2.60
N ARG A 75 1.55 13.04 -3.52
CA ARG A 75 0.15 13.37 -3.80
C ARG A 75 -0.80 12.73 -2.77
N PRO A 76 -1.90 13.40 -2.40
CA PRO A 76 -2.93 12.80 -1.56
C PRO A 76 -3.66 11.70 -2.35
N VAL A 77 -3.56 10.46 -1.88
CA VAL A 77 -4.18 9.26 -2.47
C VAL A 77 -5.11 8.54 -1.49
N TYR A 78 -5.45 9.22 -0.40
CA TYR A 78 -6.20 8.67 0.72
C TYR A 78 -7.71 8.93 0.58
N ALA A 79 -8.52 8.03 1.13
CA ALA A 79 -9.95 8.25 1.27
C ALA A 79 -10.27 9.48 2.14
N SER A 80 -11.32 10.21 1.76
CA SER A 80 -11.95 11.24 2.60
C SER A 80 -12.44 10.61 3.90
N ALA A 81 -12.35 11.34 5.02
CA ALA A 81 -12.73 10.86 6.36
C ALA A 81 -14.16 10.27 6.46
N SER A 82 -15.04 10.59 5.51
CA SER A 82 -16.41 10.07 5.41
C SER A 82 -16.51 8.55 5.21
N ASN A 83 -15.48 7.90 4.65
CA ASN A 83 -15.48 6.46 4.41
C ASN A 83 -14.75 5.64 5.50
N ALA A 84 -14.01 6.30 6.40
CA ALA A 84 -13.24 5.61 7.44
C ALA A 84 -14.07 5.31 8.71
N ASN A 85 -15.12 6.10 8.96
CA ASN A 85 -15.92 6.00 10.19
C ASN A 85 -17.00 4.92 10.16
N SER A 86 -17.22 4.24 9.03
CA SER A 86 -18.28 3.23 8.90
C SER A 86 -17.88 1.86 9.46
N GLU A 87 -16.57 1.60 9.61
CA GLU A 87 -16.05 0.26 9.92
C GLU A 87 -15.65 0.09 11.40
N ASP A 88 -15.49 1.18 12.17
CA ASP A 88 -15.27 1.13 13.63
C ASP A 88 -16.56 0.94 14.46
N LEU A 89 -17.72 0.76 13.80
CA LEU A 89 -19.03 0.61 14.45
C LEU A 89 -19.58 -0.83 14.47
N ILE A 90 -18.78 -1.81 14.06
CA ILE A 90 -19.15 -3.23 14.16
C ILE A 90 -18.14 -3.93 15.08
N ASN A 91 -18.24 -3.66 16.38
CA ASN A 91 -17.82 -4.56 17.47
C ASN A 91 -18.58 -4.18 18.74
#